data_AF-A0A2P7TJ33-F1
#
_entry.id   AF-A0A2P7TJ33-F1
#
_cell.length_a   1.000
_cell.length_b   1.000
_cell.length_c   1.000
_cell.angle_alpha   90.00
_cell.angle_beta   90.00
_cell.angle_gamma   90.00
#
_symmetry.space_group_name_H-M   'P 1'
#
loop_
_entity.id
_entity.type
_entity.pdbx_description
1 polymer ?
#
loop_
_entity_poly.entity_id
_entity_poly.type
_entity_poly.pdbx_seq_one_letter_code
_entity_poly.pdbx_strand_id
1 'polypeptide(L)'
;MGLYPVNKNKDARLHTRSALHVAYSYEAQGLEVSFYNISATAAPNDSYTWNLGNGVTITNSATPVFTYTETGTYNVCLTITADTCTASYCLHITLTDACTGFASGFSATSTGQLGYQFTDTASGNINEWLWGFGDGSISFEENPFHEYTQPGNYTVCLVAQDTLNNCPDIYCTELLVTGVENNFSPNAVLCLNIYPNPVSNKDTVIRALPKAMPKSLRHGKCLDYTGI
;
A
#
# COMPACT_ATOMS: atom_id res chain seq x y z
N MET A 1 -62.32 71.71 -7.98
CA MET A 1 -61.73 72.23 -6.73
C MET A 1 -62.23 71.34 -5.60
N GLY A 2 -61.33 70.76 -4.79
CA GLY A 2 -61.61 69.77 -3.72
C GLY A 2 -61.13 68.36 -4.11
N LEU A 3 -59.88 67.94 -3.84
CA LEU A 3 -59.19 67.53 -2.59
C LEU A 3 -59.47 66.06 -2.17
N TYR A 4 -58.36 65.31 -2.04
CA TYR A 4 -58.04 63.88 -1.85
C TYR A 4 -58.59 63.22 -0.52
N PRO A 5 -58.46 61.87 -0.24
CA PRO A 5 -57.46 60.95 -0.78
C PRO A 5 -57.86 59.52 -1.21
N VAL A 6 -57.00 58.97 -2.07
CA VAL A 6 -56.83 57.56 -2.44
C VAL A 6 -56.31 56.78 -1.23
N ASN A 7 -57.07 55.79 -0.76
CA ASN A 7 -56.57 54.80 0.18
C ASN A 7 -55.69 53.79 -0.58
N LYS A 8 -54.37 53.92 -0.45
CA LYS A 8 -53.43 52.89 -0.86
C LYS A 8 -53.50 51.76 0.17
N ASN A 9 -54.34 50.77 -0.06
CA ASN A 9 -54.07 49.43 0.42
C ASN A 9 -52.79 48.98 -0.29
N LYS A 10 -51.65 49.23 0.35
CA LYS A 10 -50.38 48.60 -0.01
C LYS A 10 -50.56 47.11 0.21
N ASP A 11 -50.32 46.38 -0.87
CA ASP A 11 -50.24 44.93 -0.92
C ASP A 11 -49.71 44.36 0.39
N ALA A 12 -50.57 43.60 1.08
CA ALA A 12 -50.12 42.57 1.98
C ALA A 12 -49.35 41.55 1.14
N ARG A 13 -48.07 41.81 0.87
CA ARG A 13 -47.13 40.78 0.45
C ARG A 13 -47.09 39.78 1.59
N LEU A 14 -47.88 38.72 1.44
CA LEU A 14 -47.72 37.48 2.16
C LEU A 14 -46.30 37.00 1.82
N HIS A 15 -45.32 37.39 2.64
CA HIS A 15 -44.05 36.69 2.70
C HIS A 15 -44.34 35.33 3.34
N THR A 16 -44.87 34.40 2.56
CA THR A 16 -44.72 32.98 2.88
C THR A 16 -43.23 32.70 2.78
N ARG A 17 -42.47 32.93 3.86
CA ARG A 17 -41.14 32.34 4.00
C ARG A 17 -41.37 30.84 3.86
N SER A 18 -40.84 30.24 2.79
CA SER A 18 -40.75 28.77 2.70
C SER A 18 -40.19 28.26 4.02
N ALA A 19 -40.81 27.23 4.57
CA ALA A 19 -40.32 26.59 5.79
C ALA A 19 -38.85 26.20 5.60
N LEU A 20 -38.02 26.40 6.63
CA LEU A 20 -36.63 25.97 6.64
C LEU A 20 -36.60 24.45 6.44
N HIS A 21 -36.18 24.02 5.25
CA HIS A 21 -36.05 22.61 4.89
C HIS A 21 -34.58 22.23 4.99
N VAL A 22 -34.25 21.48 6.04
CA VAL A 22 -32.88 21.02 6.29
C VAL A 22 -32.66 19.71 5.57
N ALA A 23 -31.58 19.63 4.82
CA ALA A 23 -31.14 18.43 4.12
C ALA A 23 -29.62 18.47 3.95
N TYR A 24 -29.00 17.30 3.90
CA TYR A 24 -27.60 17.15 3.58
C TYR A 24 -27.35 15.89 2.75
N SER A 25 -26.23 15.88 2.05
CA SER A 25 -25.61 14.69 1.46
C SER A 25 -24.24 14.45 2.10
N TYR A 26 -23.67 13.27 1.88
CA TYR A 26 -22.34 12.93 2.37
C TYR A 26 -21.60 12.04 1.37
N GLU A 27 -20.27 12.07 1.45
CA GLU A 27 -19.36 11.16 0.76
C GLU A 27 -18.44 10.53 1.81
N ALA A 28 -18.27 9.21 1.77
CA ALA A 28 -17.45 8.47 2.73
C ALA A 28 -16.34 7.70 2.00
N GLN A 29 -15.11 7.80 2.52
CA GLN A 29 -13.94 7.03 2.09
C GLN A 29 -13.39 6.33 3.33
N GLY A 30 -13.73 5.05 3.48
CA GLY A 30 -13.50 4.32 4.74
C GLY A 30 -14.19 5.01 5.92
N LEU A 31 -13.40 5.49 6.87
CA LEU A 31 -13.89 6.17 8.07
C LEU A 31 -13.89 7.71 7.96
N GLU A 32 -13.35 8.28 6.88
CA GLU A 32 -13.43 9.72 6.63
C GLU A 32 -14.71 10.07 5.88
N VAL A 33 -15.44 11.07 6.37
CA VAL A 33 -16.71 11.50 5.81
C VAL A 33 -16.70 13.00 5.54
N SER A 34 -16.98 13.37 4.31
CA SER A 34 -17.26 14.73 3.89
C SER A 34 -18.77 14.96 3.89
N PHE A 35 -19.23 15.99 4.59
CA PHE A 35 -20.65 16.35 4.66
C PHE A 35 -20.94 17.59 3.83
N TYR A 36 -22.09 17.62 3.15
CA TYR A 36 -22.50 18.73 2.29
C TYR A 36 -23.92 19.17 2.64
N ASN A 37 -24.07 20.39 3.16
CA ASN A 37 -25.37 21.00 3.34
C ASN A 37 -26.03 21.30 1.97
N ILE A 38 -27.23 20.77 1.74
CA ILE A 38 -28.05 21.00 0.52
C ILE A 38 -29.41 21.63 0.84
N SER A 39 -29.53 22.29 2.01
CA SER A 39 -30.77 22.89 2.49
C SER A 39 -31.24 24.04 1.60
N ALA A 40 -32.55 24.06 1.27
CA ALA A 40 -33.12 24.95 0.26
C ALA A 40 -33.16 26.46 0.63
N THR A 41 -32.78 26.82 1.86
CA THR A 41 -32.85 28.19 2.39
C THR A 41 -31.68 28.55 3.32
N ALA A 42 -30.50 27.99 3.09
CA ALA A 42 -29.32 28.30 3.91
C ALA A 42 -28.77 29.71 3.58
N ALA A 43 -28.83 30.63 4.54
CA ALA A 43 -28.23 31.96 4.45
C ALA A 43 -26.77 31.95 4.96
N PRO A 44 -25.92 32.91 4.57
CA PRO A 44 -24.51 32.97 5.01
C PRO A 44 -24.32 33.10 6.53
N ASN A 45 -25.34 33.59 7.24
CA ASN A 45 -25.31 33.85 8.69
C ASN A 45 -25.98 32.76 9.53
N ASP A 46 -26.42 31.66 8.90
CA ASP A 46 -27.02 30.55 9.63
C ASP A 46 -25.96 29.83 10.45
N SER A 47 -26.35 29.37 11.63
CA SER A 47 -25.48 28.52 12.45
C SER A 47 -25.75 27.05 12.14
N TYR A 48 -24.68 26.31 11.86
CA TYR A 48 -24.71 24.90 11.53
C TYR A 48 -24.19 24.11 12.73
N THR A 49 -24.93 23.09 13.15
CA THR A 49 -24.51 22.16 14.19
C THR A 49 -24.71 20.74 13.68
N TRP A 50 -23.62 20.00 13.54
CA TRP A 50 -23.60 18.60 13.16
C TRP A 50 -23.40 17.75 14.40
N ASN A 51 -24.38 16.91 14.75
CA ASN A 51 -24.18 15.82 15.69
C ASN A 51 -23.80 14.57 14.88
N LEU A 52 -22.61 14.02 15.14
CA LEU A 52 -22.05 12.92 14.34
C LEU A 52 -22.49 11.54 14.84
N GLY A 53 -23.38 11.46 15.83
CA GLY A 53 -23.90 10.19 16.35
C GLY A 53 -22.92 9.38 17.20
N ASN A 54 -21.64 9.77 17.27
CA ASN A 54 -20.61 9.21 18.15
C ASN A 54 -20.33 10.07 19.40
N GLY A 55 -21.23 11.01 19.71
CA GLY A 55 -21.05 11.98 20.80
C GLY A 55 -20.24 13.23 20.43
N VAL A 56 -19.65 13.29 19.23
CA VAL A 56 -18.98 14.49 18.71
C VAL A 56 -19.99 15.43 18.07
N THR A 57 -19.77 16.73 18.28
CA THR A 57 -20.54 17.80 17.63
C THR A 57 -19.61 18.79 16.95
N ILE A 58 -19.90 19.16 15.69
CA ILE A 58 -19.18 20.19 14.94
C ILE A 58 -20.09 21.39 14.75
N THR A 59 -19.62 22.59 15.08
CA THR A 59 -20.39 23.84 14.97
C THR A 59 -19.80 24.79 13.94
N ASN A 60 -20.63 25.67 13.38
CA ASN A 60 -20.24 26.78 12.50
C ASN A 60 -19.53 26.32 11.20
N SER A 61 -19.86 25.12 10.70
CA SER A 61 -19.40 24.64 9.40
C SER A 61 -20.56 24.06 8.61
N ALA A 62 -20.77 24.56 7.40
CA ALA A 62 -21.79 24.04 6.49
C ALA A 62 -21.35 22.75 5.77
N THR A 63 -20.04 22.54 5.65
CA THR A 63 -19.45 21.40 4.93
C THR A 63 -18.25 20.82 5.68
N PRO A 64 -18.44 20.26 6.88
CA PRO A 64 -17.33 19.70 7.64
C PRO A 64 -16.84 18.38 7.04
N VAL A 65 -15.57 18.06 7.34
CA VAL A 65 -14.98 16.74 7.14
C VAL A 65 -14.69 16.16 8.52
N PHE A 66 -14.97 14.87 8.72
CA PHE A 66 -14.69 14.19 9.99
C PHE A 66 -14.28 12.74 9.76
N THR A 67 -13.28 12.29 10.53
CA THR A 67 -12.77 10.91 10.50
C THR A 67 -13.21 10.17 11.75
N TYR A 68 -14.01 9.12 11.58
CA TYR A 68 -14.43 8.22 12.65
C TYR A 68 -13.28 7.27 13.02
N THR A 69 -13.27 6.79 14.26
CA THR A 69 -12.25 5.84 14.75
C THR A 69 -12.73 4.40 14.71
N GLU A 70 -14.03 4.18 14.56
CA GLU A 70 -14.65 2.86 14.56
C GLU A 70 -15.61 2.74 13.38
N THR A 71 -15.80 1.52 12.90
CA THR A 71 -16.87 1.19 11.95
C THR A 71 -18.20 1.12 12.67
N GLY A 72 -19.30 1.38 11.96
CA GLY A 72 -20.63 1.21 12.52
C GLY A 72 -21.68 2.04 11.80
N THR A 73 -22.90 1.98 12.33
CA THR A 73 -23.99 2.84 11.86
C THR A 73 -24.14 4.03 12.79
N TYR A 74 -24.03 5.23 12.26
CA TYR A 74 -24.14 6.48 12.99
C TYR A 74 -25.40 7.24 12.56
N ASN A 75 -26.19 7.70 13.53
CA ASN A 75 -27.29 8.62 13.28
C ASN A 75 -26.77 10.05 13.29
N VAL A 76 -26.43 10.57 12.11
CA VAL A 76 -25.87 11.92 11.94
C VAL A 76 -27.02 12.91 11.76
N CYS A 77 -26.96 14.03 12.47
CA CYS A 77 -27.99 15.07 12.41
C CYS A 77 -27.37 16.43 12.10
N LEU A 78 -27.84 17.08 11.04
CA LEU A 78 -27.58 18.49 10.77
C LEU A 78 -28.71 19.31 11.41
N THR A 79 -28.34 20.25 12.26
CA THR A 79 -29.23 21.27 12.81
C THR A 79 -28.82 22.63 12.29
N ILE A 80 -29.78 23.35 11.71
CA ILE A 80 -29.60 24.72 11.22
C ILE A 80 -30.45 25.64 12.07
N THR A 81 -29.84 26.69 12.62
CA THR A 81 -30.55 27.80 13.25
C THR A 81 -30.37 29.07 12.43
N ALA A 82 -31.50 29.56 11.92
CA ALA A 82 -31.62 30.78 11.11
C ALA A 82 -32.57 31.76 11.81
N ASP A 83 -32.07 32.94 12.19
CA ASP A 83 -32.76 33.90 13.06
C ASP A 83 -33.25 33.25 14.37
N THR A 84 -34.56 32.97 14.48
CA THR A 84 -35.21 32.32 15.63
C THR A 84 -35.74 30.92 15.29
N CYS A 85 -35.61 30.50 14.04
CA CYS A 85 -36.07 29.20 13.57
C CYS A 85 -34.93 28.20 13.68
N THR A 86 -35.21 27.05 14.30
CA THR A 86 -34.29 25.91 14.32
C THR A 86 -34.97 24.71 13.69
N ALA A 87 -34.27 24.02 12.80
CA ALA A 87 -34.73 22.79 12.19
C ALA A 87 -33.57 21.79 12.14
N SER A 88 -33.91 20.50 12.12
CA SER A 88 -32.94 19.42 12.12
C SER A 88 -33.34 18.33 11.13
N TYR A 89 -32.34 17.69 10.53
CA TYR A 89 -32.49 16.55 9.65
C TYR A 89 -31.42 15.52 9.96
N CYS A 90 -31.82 14.24 10.05
CA CYS A 90 -30.91 13.15 10.38
C CYS A 90 -30.92 12.06 9.32
N LEU A 91 -29.75 11.48 9.04
CA LEU A 91 -29.59 10.24 8.28
C LEU A 91 -28.77 9.24 9.07
N HIS A 92 -29.14 7.97 8.95
CA HIS A 92 -28.26 6.88 9.35
C HIS A 92 -27.23 6.65 8.24
N ILE A 93 -25.95 6.82 8.56
CA ILE A 93 -24.84 6.47 7.68
C ILE A 93 -24.19 5.20 8.22
N THR A 94 -23.75 4.31 7.34
CA THR A 94 -23.02 3.10 7.74
C THR A 94 -21.59 3.22 7.22
N LEU A 95 -20.63 3.16 8.14
CA LEU A 95 -19.21 3.20 7.86
C LEU A 95 -18.64 1.81 8.05
N THR A 96 -17.97 1.33 7.02
CA THR A 96 -17.25 0.06 7.00
C THR A 96 -15.76 0.34 6.86
N ASP A 97 -14.93 -0.57 7.35
CA ASP A 97 -13.50 -0.49 7.10
C ASP A 97 -13.26 -0.87 5.63
N ALA A 98 -12.92 0.14 4.83
CA ALA A 98 -12.66 -0.04 3.41
C ALA A 98 -11.41 -0.90 3.13
N CYS A 99 -10.56 -1.08 4.14
CA CYS A 99 -9.36 -1.90 4.06
C CYS A 99 -9.60 -3.34 4.54
N THR A 100 -10.85 -3.71 4.85
CA THR A 100 -11.20 -5.08 5.22
C THR A 100 -10.81 -6.05 4.10
N GLY A 101 -9.88 -6.96 4.39
CA GLY A 101 -9.38 -7.93 3.42
C GLY A 101 -8.36 -7.37 2.42
N PHE A 102 -7.91 -6.13 2.62
CA PHE A 102 -6.71 -5.62 1.98
C PHE A 102 -5.49 -6.20 2.70
N ALA A 103 -4.57 -6.79 1.96
CA ALA A 103 -3.31 -7.29 2.51
C ALA A 103 -2.24 -7.36 1.43
N SER A 104 -1.07 -6.80 1.71
CA SER A 104 0.10 -6.87 0.84
C SER A 104 0.75 -8.26 0.90
N GLY A 105 1.34 -8.68 -0.21
CA GLY A 105 2.06 -9.94 -0.27
C GLY A 105 2.67 -10.16 -1.64
N PHE A 106 3.78 -10.88 -1.72
CA PHE A 106 4.37 -11.23 -3.00
C PHE A 106 5.05 -12.59 -3.00
N SER A 107 5.35 -13.06 -4.21
CA SER A 107 6.28 -14.16 -4.44
C SER A 107 7.44 -13.70 -5.32
N ALA A 108 8.59 -14.38 -5.22
CA ALA A 108 9.77 -14.11 -6.02
C ALA A 108 10.27 -15.42 -6.64
N THR A 109 10.49 -15.41 -7.96
CA THR A 109 10.98 -16.58 -8.70
C THR A 109 12.34 -16.23 -9.33
N SER A 110 13.38 -17.01 -9.01
CA SER A 110 14.69 -16.86 -9.65
C SER A 110 14.60 -17.15 -11.15
N THR A 111 15.16 -16.26 -11.96
CA THR A 111 15.27 -16.42 -13.42
C THR A 111 16.67 -16.84 -13.86
N GLY A 112 17.60 -17.01 -12.91
CA GLY A 112 19.01 -17.27 -13.16
C GLY A 112 19.88 -16.85 -11.97
N GLN A 113 21.15 -16.51 -12.22
CA GLN A 113 22.14 -16.18 -11.19
C GLN A 113 21.66 -15.11 -10.20
N LEU A 114 21.46 -13.88 -10.69
CA LEU A 114 21.14 -12.74 -9.83
C LEU A 114 19.78 -12.11 -10.17
N GLY A 115 19.07 -12.66 -11.17
CA GLY A 115 17.78 -12.18 -11.63
C GLY A 115 16.61 -12.84 -10.90
N TYR A 116 15.62 -12.02 -10.53
CA TYR A 116 14.36 -12.45 -9.92
C TYR A 116 13.18 -11.75 -10.59
N GLN A 117 12.16 -12.55 -10.90
CA GLN A 117 10.83 -12.05 -11.26
C GLN A 117 10.00 -11.98 -9.98
N PHE A 118 9.52 -10.79 -9.64
CA PHE A 118 8.59 -10.58 -8.55
C PHE A 118 7.16 -10.63 -9.09
N THR A 119 6.26 -11.19 -8.29
CA THR A 119 4.83 -11.29 -8.61
C THR A 119 4.02 -10.83 -7.43
N ASP A 120 3.19 -9.82 -7.63
CA ASP A 120 2.22 -9.37 -6.65
C ASP A 120 1.22 -10.48 -6.35
N THR A 121 0.95 -10.69 -5.07
CA THR A 121 -0.05 -11.64 -4.56
C THR A 121 -0.94 -10.98 -3.51
N ALA A 122 -0.88 -9.66 -3.41
CA ALA A 122 -1.68 -8.88 -2.51
C ALA A 122 -3.18 -9.02 -2.85
N SER A 123 -4.01 -8.73 -1.85
CA SER A 123 -5.46 -8.86 -1.91
C SER A 123 -6.13 -7.50 -1.70
N GLY A 124 -7.27 -7.29 -2.36
CA GLY A 124 -7.96 -6.00 -2.40
C GLY A 124 -7.92 -5.34 -3.79
N ASN A 125 -8.43 -4.12 -3.89
CA ASN A 125 -8.40 -3.33 -5.12
C ASN A 125 -7.13 -2.48 -5.17
N ILE A 126 -6.02 -3.06 -5.62
CA ILE A 126 -4.73 -2.39 -5.65
C ILE A 126 -4.60 -1.61 -6.96
N ASN A 127 -4.13 -0.37 -6.86
CA ASN A 127 -3.86 0.48 -8.02
C ASN A 127 -2.51 1.21 -7.97
N GLU A 128 -1.74 1.07 -6.89
CA GLU A 128 -0.36 1.54 -6.80
C GLU A 128 0.54 0.52 -6.09
N TRP A 129 1.78 0.40 -6.57
CA TRP A 129 2.82 -0.49 -6.03
C TRP A 129 4.11 0.31 -5.82
N LEU A 130 4.83 0.00 -4.76
CA LEU A 130 6.20 0.44 -4.52
C LEU A 130 7.02 -0.72 -3.96
N TRP A 131 7.98 -1.16 -4.74
CA TRP A 131 8.95 -2.18 -4.37
C TRP A 131 10.22 -1.53 -3.83
N GLY A 132 10.77 -2.11 -2.76
CA GLY A 132 12.15 -1.90 -2.33
C GLY A 132 12.87 -3.24 -2.32
N PHE A 133 13.92 -3.39 -3.12
CA PHE A 133 14.60 -4.68 -3.31
C PHE A 133 15.69 -4.99 -2.27
N GLY A 134 15.91 -4.08 -1.31
CA GLY A 134 16.89 -4.23 -0.23
C GLY A 134 18.33 -3.83 -0.60
N ASP A 135 18.60 -3.50 -1.86
CA ASP A 135 19.91 -3.06 -2.38
C ASP A 135 19.97 -1.55 -2.70
N GLY A 136 18.91 -0.82 -2.36
CA GLY A 136 18.74 0.61 -2.65
C GLY A 136 17.97 0.91 -3.95
N SER A 137 17.66 -0.10 -4.76
CA SER A 137 16.79 0.05 -5.93
C SER A 137 15.31 -0.11 -5.58
N ILE A 138 14.45 0.48 -6.41
CA ILE A 138 12.99 0.49 -6.27
C ILE A 138 12.29 0.24 -7.61
N SER A 139 11.02 -0.16 -7.57
CA SER A 139 10.14 -0.22 -8.75
C SER A 139 8.70 0.19 -8.41
N PHE A 140 7.96 0.69 -9.40
CA PHE A 140 6.53 1.01 -9.30
C PHE A 140 5.67 0.09 -10.17
N GLU A 141 6.27 -0.90 -10.82
CA GLU A 141 5.54 -1.89 -11.61
C GLU A 141 4.81 -2.88 -10.69
N GLU A 142 3.67 -3.39 -11.13
CA GLU A 142 2.93 -4.44 -10.40
C GLU A 142 3.77 -5.72 -10.25
N ASN A 143 4.44 -6.15 -11.32
CA ASN A 143 5.20 -7.40 -11.38
C ASN A 143 6.62 -7.17 -11.95
N PRO A 144 7.54 -6.53 -11.19
CA PRO A 144 8.83 -6.13 -11.71
C PRO A 144 9.81 -7.30 -11.84
N PHE A 145 10.68 -7.19 -12.83
CA PHE A 145 11.94 -7.94 -12.87
C PHE A 145 13.04 -7.12 -12.20
N HIS A 146 13.86 -7.76 -11.36
CA HIS A 146 15.04 -7.13 -10.75
C HIS A 146 16.26 -8.04 -10.84
N GLU A 147 17.42 -7.45 -11.10
CA GLU A 147 18.71 -8.16 -11.15
C GLU A 147 19.68 -7.56 -10.13
N TYR A 148 20.09 -8.38 -9.18
CA TYR A 148 21.05 -8.00 -8.15
C TYR A 148 22.47 -7.95 -8.71
N THR A 149 23.32 -7.10 -8.14
CA THR A 149 24.73 -7.01 -8.55
C THR A 149 25.64 -8.00 -7.83
N GLN A 150 25.23 -8.47 -6.65
CA GLN A 150 26.01 -9.39 -5.81
C GLN A 150 25.11 -10.43 -5.15
N PRO A 151 25.63 -11.63 -4.82
CA PRO A 151 24.97 -12.55 -3.93
C PRO A 151 24.82 -11.96 -2.52
N GLY A 152 23.74 -12.29 -1.82
CA GLY A 152 23.50 -11.80 -0.47
C GLY A 152 22.09 -12.05 0.04
N ASN A 153 21.84 -11.68 1.29
CA ASN A 153 20.48 -11.59 1.82
C ASN A 153 19.98 -10.16 1.66
N TYR A 154 18.78 -10.04 1.09
CA TYR A 154 18.13 -8.77 0.85
C TYR A 154 16.74 -8.77 1.47
N THR A 155 16.43 -7.75 2.28
CA THR A 155 15.07 -7.50 2.76
C THR A 155 14.28 -6.85 1.62
N VAL A 156 13.40 -7.62 0.98
CA VAL A 156 12.52 -7.12 -0.08
C VAL A 156 11.18 -6.72 0.53
N CYS A 157 10.73 -5.52 0.22
CA CYS A 157 9.44 -4.98 0.65
C CYS A 157 8.57 -4.60 -0.54
N LEU A 158 7.27 -4.87 -0.45
CA LEU A 158 6.23 -4.35 -1.31
C LEU A 158 5.27 -3.50 -0.47
N VAL A 159 5.07 -2.25 -0.87
CA VAL A 159 3.92 -1.45 -0.48
C VAL A 159 2.90 -1.54 -1.61
N ALA A 160 1.74 -2.11 -1.33
CA ALA A 160 0.58 -2.08 -2.22
C ALA A 160 -0.44 -1.10 -1.64
N GLN A 161 -1.12 -0.35 -2.49
CA GLN A 161 -2.09 0.65 -2.08
C GLN A 161 -3.35 0.64 -2.95
N ASP A 162 -4.51 0.76 -2.29
CA ASP A 162 -5.73 1.29 -2.90
C ASP A 162 -5.80 2.80 -2.61
N THR A 163 -5.50 3.64 -3.60
CA THR A 163 -5.52 5.10 -3.42
C THR A 163 -6.92 5.69 -3.37
N LEU A 164 -7.95 4.96 -3.85
CA LEU A 164 -9.33 5.44 -3.81
C LEU A 164 -9.91 5.31 -2.40
N ASN A 165 -9.58 4.22 -1.72
CA ASN A 165 -10.04 3.94 -0.35
C ASN A 165 -8.99 4.25 0.72
N ASN A 166 -7.81 4.73 0.31
CA ASN A 166 -6.66 5.02 1.16
C ASN A 166 -6.26 3.83 2.05
N CYS A 167 -6.09 2.66 1.43
CA CYS A 167 -5.66 1.43 2.09
C CYS A 167 -4.24 1.05 1.67
N PRO A 168 -3.20 1.57 2.33
CA PRO A 168 -1.84 1.08 2.16
C PRO A 168 -1.57 -0.10 3.09
N ASP A 169 -0.85 -1.11 2.60
CA ASP A 169 -0.26 -2.16 3.43
C ASP A 169 1.16 -2.47 2.94
N ILE A 170 2.01 -2.98 3.83
CA ILE A 170 3.39 -3.32 3.54
C ILE A 170 3.71 -4.76 3.92
N TYR A 171 4.32 -5.48 3.00
CA TYR A 171 4.84 -6.81 3.23
C TYR A 171 6.33 -6.86 2.93
N CYS A 172 7.13 -7.33 3.90
CA CYS A 172 8.57 -7.51 3.75
C CYS A 172 8.99 -8.94 4.07
N THR A 173 9.89 -9.49 3.26
CA THR A 173 10.53 -10.79 3.53
C THR A 173 11.98 -10.79 3.08
N GLU A 174 12.79 -11.63 3.72
CA GLU A 174 14.18 -11.87 3.30
C GLU A 174 14.21 -12.72 2.04
N LEU A 175 15.07 -12.33 1.09
CA LEU A 175 15.40 -13.06 -0.12
C LEU A 175 16.91 -13.38 -0.12
N LEU A 176 17.25 -14.66 -0.16
CA LEU A 176 18.62 -15.11 -0.37
C LEU A 176 18.92 -15.16 -1.87
N VAL A 177 19.71 -14.20 -2.34
CA VAL A 177 20.23 -14.15 -3.71
C VAL A 177 21.53 -14.94 -3.76
N THR A 178 21.52 -16.05 -4.48
CA THR A 178 22.71 -16.87 -4.71
C THR A 178 23.27 -16.65 -6.10
N GLY A 179 24.43 -16.01 -6.23
CA GLY A 179 25.18 -16.09 -7.48
C GLY A 179 25.94 -17.40 -7.56
N VAL A 180 26.10 -17.92 -8.77
CA VAL A 180 27.25 -18.79 -9.03
C VAL A 180 28.41 -17.83 -9.14
N GLU A 181 29.33 -17.82 -8.17
CA GLU A 181 30.62 -17.23 -8.46
C GLU A 181 31.19 -18.06 -9.62
N ASN A 182 31.14 -17.50 -10.84
CA ASN A 182 31.90 -18.01 -11.98
C ASN A 182 33.40 -17.75 -11.78
N ASN A 183 33.87 -17.75 -10.53
CA ASN A 183 35.26 -17.84 -10.18
C ASN A 183 35.70 -19.32 -10.17
N PHE A 184 35.28 -20.07 -11.18
CA PHE A 184 36.21 -21.04 -11.77
C PHE A 184 37.33 -20.22 -12.39
N SER A 185 38.23 -19.73 -11.55
CA SER A 185 39.60 -19.55 -12.01
C SER A 185 39.99 -20.87 -12.67
N PRO A 186 40.47 -20.88 -13.92
CA PRO A 186 41.04 -22.08 -14.52
C PRO A 186 42.16 -22.69 -13.64
N ASN A 187 42.63 -21.93 -12.65
CA ASN A 187 43.65 -22.27 -11.68
C ASN A 187 43.13 -22.49 -10.25
N ALA A 188 41.82 -22.69 -10.04
CA ALA A 188 41.31 -23.13 -8.74
C ALA A 188 41.75 -24.59 -8.50
N VAL A 189 42.95 -24.75 -7.95
CA VAL A 189 43.48 -26.03 -7.50
C VAL A 189 42.64 -26.47 -6.30
N LEU A 190 41.71 -27.39 -6.52
CA LEU A 190 40.99 -28.05 -5.45
C LEU A 190 41.96 -29.00 -4.74
N CYS A 191 42.69 -28.50 -3.74
CA CYS A 191 43.51 -29.33 -2.87
C CYS A 191 42.59 -30.13 -1.94
N LEU A 192 42.12 -31.29 -2.40
CA LEU A 192 41.53 -32.28 -1.51
C LEU A 192 42.67 -32.88 -0.68
N ASN A 193 42.79 -32.48 0.60
CA ASN A 193 43.68 -33.15 1.54
C ASN A 193 43.12 -34.54 1.83
N ILE A 194 43.53 -35.52 1.03
CA ILE A 194 43.27 -36.93 1.30
C ILE A 194 44.31 -37.38 2.31
N TYR A 195 43.94 -37.41 3.59
CA TYR A 195 44.74 -38.10 4.59
C TYR A 195 44.64 -39.60 4.32
N PRO A 196 45.76 -40.32 4.10
CA PRO A 196 45.71 -41.77 3.97
C PRO A 196 45.10 -42.33 5.25
N ASN A 197 44.01 -43.08 5.10
CA ASN A 197 43.41 -43.85 6.18
C ASN A 197 44.51 -44.79 6.75
N PRO A 198 44.88 -44.69 8.04
CA PRO A 198 46.00 -45.47 8.59
C PRO A 198 45.76 -46.98 8.70
N VAL A 199 44.57 -47.48 8.34
CA VAL A 199 44.14 -48.83 8.78
C VAL A 199 43.83 -49.83 7.65
N SER A 200 44.00 -49.52 6.35
CA SER A 200 43.87 -50.62 5.37
C SER A 200 44.63 -50.44 4.06
N ASN A 201 45.48 -51.41 3.78
CA ASN A 201 46.28 -51.59 2.56
C ASN A 201 45.43 -51.99 1.34
N LYS A 202 44.33 -51.28 1.05
CA LYS A 202 43.49 -51.51 -0.14
C LYS A 202 42.98 -50.21 -0.73
N ASP A 203 43.86 -49.51 -1.44
CA ASP A 203 43.49 -48.40 -2.30
C ASP A 203 42.64 -48.91 -3.47
N THR A 204 41.35 -48.57 -3.48
CA THR A 204 40.52 -48.66 -4.69
C THR A 204 40.39 -47.26 -5.27
N VAL A 205 41.32 -46.89 -6.15
CA VAL A 205 41.26 -45.66 -6.92
C VAL A 205 40.35 -45.89 -8.13
N ILE A 206 39.15 -45.32 -8.13
CA ILE A 206 38.35 -45.20 -9.36
C ILE A 206 39.01 -44.11 -10.21
N ARG A 207 39.86 -44.54 -11.16
CA ARG A 207 40.38 -43.67 -12.22
C ARG A 207 39.27 -43.38 -13.23
N ALA A 208 38.90 -42.12 -13.38
CA ALA A 208 38.56 -41.59 -14.69
C ALA A 208 39.81 -40.90 -15.25
N LEU A 209 40.44 -41.52 -16.25
CA LEU A 209 41.44 -40.88 -17.11
C LEU A 209 40.99 -41.04 -18.56
N PRO A 210 41.43 -40.13 -19.44
CA PRO A 210 42.06 -40.61 -20.65
C PRO A 210 43.53 -40.18 -20.74
N LYS A 211 44.35 -41.23 -20.89
CA LYS A 211 45.62 -41.36 -21.63
C LYS A 211 46.88 -40.58 -21.20
N ALA A 212 47.86 -41.43 -20.86
CA ALA A 212 49.32 -41.35 -21.03
C ALA A 212 50.14 -40.52 -20.03
N MET A 213 50.67 -41.22 -19.01
CA MET A 213 51.84 -40.82 -18.22
C MET A 213 53.06 -41.67 -18.61
N PRO A 214 54.26 -41.10 -18.80
CA PRO A 214 55.52 -41.83 -18.74
C PRO A 214 55.99 -42.04 -17.29
N LYS A 215 56.72 -43.14 -17.07
CA LYS A 215 57.33 -43.55 -15.80
C LYS A 215 58.61 -42.75 -15.50
N SER A 216 58.66 -42.00 -14.39
CA SER A 216 59.71 -42.07 -13.34
C SER A 216 59.65 -40.92 -12.31
N LEU A 217 59.19 -41.26 -11.11
CA LEU A 217 59.61 -40.83 -9.76
C LEU A 217 60.52 -39.58 -9.59
N ARG A 218 60.10 -38.58 -8.78
CA ARG A 218 60.39 -38.45 -7.32
C ARG A 218 59.99 -37.06 -6.77
N HIS A 219 59.36 -37.08 -5.58
CA HIS A 219 59.16 -36.00 -4.60
C HIS A 219 58.52 -34.67 -5.07
N GLY A 220 57.29 -34.46 -4.59
CA GLY A 220 56.73 -33.18 -4.15
C GLY A 220 57.06 -31.95 -4.98
N LYS A 221 56.41 -31.81 -6.14
CA LYS A 221 56.23 -30.51 -6.80
C LYS A 221 54.81 -30.41 -7.33
N CYS A 222 54.16 -29.29 -7.02
CA CYS A 222 52.96 -28.83 -7.72
C CYS A 222 53.25 -28.80 -9.22
N LEU A 223 52.37 -29.39 -10.02
CA LEU A 223 52.47 -29.30 -11.48
C LEU A 223 51.84 -27.96 -11.90
N ASP A 224 52.68 -27.00 -12.26
CA ASP A 224 52.24 -25.81 -12.99
C ASP A 224 51.77 -26.23 -14.38
N TYR A 225 50.52 -25.89 -14.69
CA TYR A 225 49.95 -26.06 -16.02
C TYR A 225 50.05 -24.71 -16.75
N THR A 226 51.16 -24.46 -17.45
CA THR A 226 51.20 -23.40 -18.47
C THR A 226 50.77 -24.02 -19.80
N GLY A 227 49.53 -23.77 -20.19
CA GLY A 227 48.97 -24.16 -21.48
C GLY A 227 48.64 -22.92 -22.32
N ILE A 228 49.19 -22.90 -23.54
CA ILE A 228 48.99 -21.97 -24.65
C ILE A 228 47.51 -21.89 -25.05
#